data_AF-A0A7V3U4Z5-F1
#
_entry.id   AF-A0A7V3U4Z5-F1
#
_cell.length_a   1.000
_cell.length_b   1.000
_cell.length_c   1.000
_cell.angle_alpha   90.00
_cell.angle_beta   90.00
_cell.angle_gamma   90.00
#
_symmetry.space_group_name_H-M   'P 1'
#
loop_
_entity.id
_entity.type
_entity.pdbx_description
1 polymer ?
#
loop_
_entity_poly.entity_id
_entity_poly.type
_entity_poly.pdbx_seq_one_letter_code
_entity_poly.pdbx_strand_id
1 'polypeptide(L)'
;MKVIEELIKGLAAPLTENGQGGSTASGPFTTSATGPWFQSPANIIPAATSKITVSIQCNPVADGLQGLFAFNYDLYAHTNSAGAVSFQVKDDTGTDIMASRRTAKHILQVGQDQTVVVSVDLAAKLVVGRIIGGTLTTIGAYPVTQPNSGAFDTTLDLRLLKNPWDTSQFLGSVDYMKVWFGQATTDGSEPGATPDIEITGPASVVNQHPWKQGADAT
;
A
#
# COMPACT_ATOMS: atom_id res chain seq x y z
N MET A 1 -18.65 -59.37 10.92
CA MET A 1 -17.45 -58.68 10.40
C MET A 1 -17.89 -57.36 9.76
N LYS A 2 -18.29 -56.41 10.62
CA LYS A 2 -18.91 -55.12 10.33
C LYS A 2 -18.13 -54.05 11.10
N VAL A 3 -16.87 -53.75 10.76
CA VAL A 3 -16.11 -52.65 11.41
C VAL A 3 -14.99 -52.07 10.53
N ILE A 4 -15.05 -52.16 9.19
CA ILE A 4 -14.07 -51.50 8.31
C ILE A 4 -14.75 -50.94 7.04
N GLU A 5 -15.86 -50.23 7.21
CA GLU A 5 -16.44 -49.38 6.16
C GLU A 5 -16.74 -47.94 6.67
N GLU A 6 -16.33 -47.61 7.90
CA GLU A 6 -16.54 -46.28 8.51
C GLU A 6 -15.26 -45.42 8.61
N LEU A 7 -14.26 -45.65 7.74
CA LEU A 7 -13.03 -44.84 7.72
C LEU A 7 -12.80 -44.10 6.39
N ILE A 8 -13.85 -43.94 5.57
CA ILE A 8 -13.82 -43.15 4.32
C ILE A 8 -15.03 -42.19 4.25
N LYS A 9 -15.31 -41.47 5.35
CA LYS A 9 -16.33 -40.39 5.38
C LYS A 9 -15.83 -39.08 6.03
N GLY A 10 -14.52 -38.93 6.23
CA GLY A 10 -13.97 -37.88 7.11
C GLY A 10 -13.13 -36.76 6.49
N LEU A 11 -12.71 -36.81 5.22
CA LEU A 11 -11.84 -35.75 4.66
C LEU A 11 -11.99 -35.60 3.13
N ALA A 12 -13.16 -35.14 2.70
CA ALA A 12 -13.36 -34.49 1.41
C ALA A 12 -14.73 -33.79 1.43
N ALA A 13 -14.80 -32.63 2.08
CA ALA A 13 -15.88 -31.69 1.86
C ALA A 13 -15.30 -30.46 1.14
N PRO A 14 -15.56 -30.27 -0.17
CA PRO A 14 -15.33 -28.98 -0.80
C PRO A 14 -16.33 -28.01 -0.18
N LEU A 15 -15.84 -26.96 0.48
CA LEU A 15 -16.68 -25.81 0.83
C LEU A 15 -16.82 -24.96 -0.43
N THR A 16 -17.75 -25.32 -1.30
CA THR A 16 -18.28 -24.42 -2.32
C THR A 16 -19.57 -23.79 -1.84
N GLU A 17 -19.53 -22.47 -1.77
CA GLU A 17 -20.61 -21.53 -2.08
C GLU A 17 -21.80 -21.44 -1.12
N ASN A 18 -21.69 -20.52 -0.16
CA ASN A 18 -22.79 -19.58 0.04
C ASN A 18 -22.68 -18.50 -1.03
N GLY A 19 -23.38 -18.71 -2.15
CA GLY A 19 -23.73 -17.65 -3.06
C GLY A 19 -24.55 -16.59 -2.36
N GLN A 20 -23.90 -15.55 -1.87
CA GLN A 20 -24.35 -14.21 -2.14
C GLN A 20 -23.40 -13.67 -3.20
N GLY A 21 -23.95 -13.35 -4.38
CA GLY A 21 -23.38 -12.30 -5.20
C GLY A 21 -23.33 -11.04 -4.35
N GLY A 22 -22.29 -10.91 -3.55
CA GLY A 22 -21.97 -9.69 -2.85
C GLY A 22 -21.50 -8.76 -3.93
N SER A 23 -22.38 -7.87 -4.38
CA SER A 23 -21.97 -6.56 -4.86
C SER A 23 -20.79 -6.13 -3.99
N THR A 24 -19.56 -6.21 -4.49
CA THR A 24 -18.47 -5.42 -3.96
C THR A 24 -19.04 -4.03 -4.05
N ALA A 25 -19.46 -3.48 -2.92
CA ALA A 25 -20.04 -2.16 -2.91
C ALA A 25 -18.94 -1.29 -3.54
N SER A 26 -19.22 -0.87 -4.76
CA SER A 26 -18.27 -0.23 -5.65
C SER A 26 -18.47 1.23 -5.39
N GLY A 27 -17.54 1.83 -4.69
CA GLY A 27 -17.55 3.25 -4.43
C GLY A 27 -16.33 3.64 -3.65
N PRO A 28 -15.73 4.79 -3.95
CA PRO A 28 -14.68 5.34 -3.12
C PRO A 28 -15.22 5.63 -1.72
N PHE A 29 -14.30 5.74 -0.77
CA PHE A 29 -14.59 6.30 0.54
C PHE A 29 -13.79 7.58 0.72
N THR A 30 -14.31 8.52 1.52
CA THR A 30 -13.65 9.79 1.77
C THR A 30 -12.97 9.80 3.13
N THR A 31 -11.78 10.39 3.19
CA THR A 31 -11.05 10.64 4.44
C THR A 31 -11.15 12.10 4.88
N SER A 32 -10.85 12.33 6.14
CA SER A 32 -10.76 13.65 6.77
C SER A 32 -9.41 13.82 7.48
N ALA A 33 -9.17 15.02 8.03
CA ALA A 33 -7.96 15.29 8.81
C ALA A 33 -7.78 14.37 10.04
N THR A 34 -8.85 13.69 10.47
CA THR A 34 -8.85 12.77 11.62
C THR A 34 -9.03 11.30 11.23
N GLY A 35 -9.17 10.97 9.95
CA GLY A 35 -9.22 9.59 9.44
C GLY A 35 -10.31 9.33 8.40
N PRO A 36 -10.47 8.05 7.96
CA PRO A 36 -9.72 6.90 8.46
C PRO A 36 -8.31 6.81 7.87
N TRP A 37 -7.45 6.13 8.61
CA TRP A 37 -6.16 5.60 8.17
C TRP A 37 -6.06 4.15 8.64
N PHE A 38 -5.10 3.40 8.11
CA PHE A 38 -5.00 1.97 8.40
C PHE A 38 -3.63 1.61 8.90
N GLN A 39 -3.57 0.86 10.00
CA GLN A 39 -2.32 0.37 10.58
C GLN A 39 -2.37 -1.14 10.74
N SER A 40 -1.40 -1.82 10.14
CA SER A 40 -1.24 -3.25 10.32
C SER A 40 -0.76 -3.57 11.75
N PRO A 41 -0.97 -4.81 12.24
CA PRO A 41 -0.11 -5.31 13.31
C PRO A 41 1.36 -5.27 12.86
N ALA A 42 2.30 -5.31 13.81
CA ALA A 42 3.71 -5.48 13.46
C ALA A 42 3.95 -6.86 12.81
N ASN A 43 5.07 -7.00 12.08
CA ASN A 43 5.49 -8.26 11.47
C ASN A 43 4.65 -8.76 10.29
N ILE A 44 4.08 -7.84 9.49
CA ILE A 44 3.35 -8.26 8.28
C ILE A 44 4.24 -8.54 7.08
N ILE A 45 5.47 -8.01 7.06
CA ILE A 45 6.40 -8.24 5.94
C ILE A 45 6.96 -9.66 6.07
N PRO A 46 6.77 -10.54 5.07
CA PRO A 46 7.34 -11.88 5.11
C PRO A 46 8.87 -11.86 5.19
N ALA A 47 9.46 -12.88 5.80
CA ALA A 47 10.91 -13.01 5.89
C ALA A 47 11.58 -12.98 4.50
N ALA A 48 12.76 -12.36 4.42
CA ALA A 48 13.53 -12.20 3.19
C ALA A 48 12.82 -11.43 2.06
N THR A 49 11.78 -10.64 2.38
CA THR A 49 11.16 -9.75 1.40
C THR A 49 12.18 -8.72 0.92
N SER A 50 12.49 -8.76 -0.38
CA SER A 50 13.39 -7.83 -1.06
C SER A 50 12.67 -6.95 -2.08
N LYS A 51 11.36 -7.15 -2.23
CA LYS A 51 10.52 -6.44 -3.19
C LYS A 51 9.20 -6.05 -2.53
N ILE A 52 8.79 -4.81 -2.72
CA ILE A 52 7.50 -4.32 -2.24
C ILE A 52 6.90 -3.43 -3.32
N THR A 53 5.60 -3.61 -3.60
CA THR A 53 4.82 -2.63 -4.36
C THR A 53 3.65 -2.13 -3.54
N VAL A 54 3.42 -0.82 -3.55
CA VAL A 54 2.22 -0.19 -3.00
C VAL A 54 1.53 0.59 -4.11
N SER A 55 0.22 0.42 -4.25
CA SER A 55 -0.61 1.16 -5.21
C SER A 55 -1.81 1.77 -4.49
N ILE A 56 -2.07 3.06 -4.75
CA ILE A 56 -3.18 3.80 -4.15
C ILE A 56 -3.88 4.56 -5.25
N GLN A 57 -5.17 4.29 -5.48
CA GLN A 57 -6.02 5.12 -6.33
C GLN A 57 -6.80 6.09 -5.46
N CYS A 58 -6.59 7.39 -5.70
CA CYS A 58 -7.16 8.44 -4.88
C CYS A 58 -7.41 9.74 -5.65
N ASN A 59 -8.19 10.62 -5.02
CA ASN A 59 -8.46 11.98 -5.47
C ASN A 59 -8.29 12.93 -4.27
N PRO A 60 -7.14 13.61 -4.15
CA PRO A 60 -6.91 14.51 -3.03
C PRO A 60 -7.78 15.76 -3.15
N VAL A 61 -8.31 16.25 -2.02
CA VAL A 61 -9.14 17.47 -1.98
C VAL A 61 -8.38 18.72 -1.54
N ALA A 62 -7.12 18.57 -1.15
CA ALA A 62 -6.26 19.68 -0.74
C ALA A 62 -4.79 19.38 -1.05
N ASP A 63 -4.00 20.42 -1.29
CA ASP A 63 -2.54 20.32 -1.21
C ASP A 63 -2.10 20.29 0.26
N GLY A 64 -0.92 19.74 0.54
CA GLY A 64 -0.40 19.71 1.90
C GLY A 64 0.53 18.53 2.16
N LEU A 65 1.05 18.48 3.38
CA LEU A 65 1.72 17.28 3.87
C LEU A 65 0.67 16.18 4.06
N GLN A 66 0.59 15.20 3.17
CA GLN A 66 -0.36 14.09 3.29
C GLN A 66 0.36 12.75 3.20
N GLY A 67 0.09 11.88 4.16
CA GLY A 67 0.64 10.52 4.14
C GLY A 67 -0.08 9.67 3.11
N LEU A 68 0.69 9.00 2.24
CA LEU A 68 0.15 7.98 1.32
C LEU A 68 0.34 6.61 1.96
N PHE A 69 1.58 6.27 2.32
CA PHE A 69 1.88 5.09 3.13
C PHE A 69 3.23 5.23 3.84
N ALA A 70 3.45 4.40 4.85
CA ALA A 70 4.71 4.26 5.55
C ALA A 70 4.87 2.86 6.16
N PHE A 71 6.00 2.22 5.90
CA PHE A 71 6.58 1.17 6.74
C PHE A 71 7.55 1.85 7.69
N ASN A 72 7.00 2.39 8.78
CA ASN A 72 7.71 3.27 9.71
C ASN A 72 8.54 4.35 8.95
N TYR A 73 9.79 4.60 9.34
CA TYR A 73 10.70 5.55 8.67
C TYR A 73 11.54 4.92 7.53
N ASP A 74 11.32 3.65 7.24
CA ASP A 74 12.23 2.89 6.38
C ASP A 74 11.75 2.88 4.94
N LEU A 75 10.45 2.83 4.70
CA LEU A 75 9.90 2.98 3.36
C LEU A 75 8.60 3.78 3.46
N TYR A 76 8.56 4.98 2.88
CA TYR A 76 7.35 5.79 2.93
C TYR A 76 7.14 6.62 1.66
N ALA A 77 5.90 7.04 1.46
CA ALA A 77 5.51 8.07 0.50
C ALA A 77 4.58 9.10 1.14
N HIS A 78 4.85 10.38 0.93
CA HIS A 78 3.98 11.48 1.36
C HIS A 78 4.04 12.64 0.38
N THR A 79 2.95 13.41 0.25
CA THR A 79 2.96 14.69 -0.47
C THR A 79 3.53 15.80 0.40
N ASN A 80 4.07 16.86 -0.18
CA ASN A 80 4.39 18.10 0.52
C ASN A 80 3.40 19.23 0.19
N SER A 81 3.62 20.42 0.75
CA SER A 81 2.74 21.60 0.55
C SER A 81 2.58 22.07 -0.91
N ALA A 82 3.34 21.53 -1.86
CA ALA A 82 3.23 21.84 -3.27
C ALA A 82 2.79 20.63 -4.12
N GLY A 83 2.21 19.59 -3.52
CA GLY A 83 1.74 18.40 -4.24
C GLY A 83 2.86 17.55 -4.86
N ALA A 84 4.12 17.78 -4.47
CA ALA A 84 5.22 16.90 -4.82
C ALA A 84 5.23 15.70 -3.88
N VAL A 85 5.40 14.49 -4.42
CA VAL A 85 5.50 13.27 -3.63
C VAL A 85 6.96 13.03 -3.26
N SER A 86 7.20 12.71 -1.99
CA SER A 86 8.51 12.41 -1.44
C SER A 86 8.57 10.93 -1.06
N PHE A 87 9.71 10.29 -1.33
CA PHE A 87 9.95 8.88 -1.01
C PHE A 87 11.32 8.71 -0.36
N GLN A 88 11.42 7.72 0.51
CA GLN A 88 12.68 7.26 1.11
C GLN A 88 12.65 5.74 1.19
N VAL A 89 13.82 5.12 1.08
CA VAL A 89 13.99 3.68 1.28
C VAL A 89 15.24 3.42 2.13
N LYS A 90 15.08 2.59 3.16
CA LYS A 90 16.11 1.98 3.99
C LYS A 90 16.06 0.47 3.88
N ASP A 91 17.20 -0.17 4.16
CA ASP A 91 17.25 -1.62 4.37
C ASP A 91 17.03 -1.97 5.85
N ASP A 92 17.00 -3.27 6.16
CA ASP A 92 16.83 -3.79 7.53
C ASP A 92 17.96 -3.44 8.52
N THR A 93 19.03 -2.78 8.07
CA THR A 93 20.10 -2.26 8.94
C THR A 93 19.86 -0.79 9.32
N GLY A 94 18.78 -0.18 8.81
CA GLY A 94 18.47 1.23 8.98
C GLY A 94 19.31 2.16 8.09
N THR A 95 20.07 1.60 7.13
CA THR A 95 20.90 2.39 6.21
C THR A 95 20.01 3.00 5.12
N ASP A 96 20.17 4.29 4.86
CA ASP A 96 19.54 4.95 3.71
C ASP A 96 20.12 4.41 2.42
N ILE A 97 19.40 3.49 1.79
CA ILE A 97 19.78 2.90 0.50
C ILE A 97 19.26 3.73 -0.68
N MET A 98 18.30 4.64 -0.42
CA MET A 98 17.94 5.75 -1.29
C MET A 98 17.69 7.00 -0.45
N ALA A 99 18.55 8.00 -0.60
CA ALA A 99 18.33 9.33 -0.01
C ALA A 99 16.95 9.87 -0.43
N SER A 100 16.28 10.62 0.45
CA SER A 100 14.94 11.12 0.18
C SER A 100 14.85 11.83 -1.18
N ARG A 101 13.98 11.34 -2.06
CA ARG A 101 13.73 11.90 -3.39
C ARG A 101 12.37 12.54 -3.43
N ARG A 102 12.23 13.58 -4.24
CA ARG A 102 10.98 14.32 -4.42
C ARG A 102 10.68 14.49 -5.90
N THR A 103 9.41 14.40 -6.24
CA THR A 103 8.92 14.68 -7.59
C THR A 103 8.96 16.17 -7.91
N ALA A 104 8.64 16.51 -9.16
CA ALA A 104 8.18 17.85 -9.49
C ALA A 104 6.93 18.22 -8.66
N LYS A 105 6.68 19.52 -8.49
CA LYS A 105 5.48 20.04 -7.83
C LYS A 105 4.22 19.69 -8.64
N HIS A 106 3.08 19.64 -7.97
CA HIS A 106 1.75 19.39 -8.55
C HIS A 106 1.65 18.08 -9.34
N ILE A 107 2.44 17.08 -8.92
CA ILE A 107 2.43 15.76 -9.54
C ILE A 107 1.22 14.96 -9.07
N LEU A 108 0.91 15.02 -7.77
CA LEU A 108 -0.42 14.66 -7.28
C LEU A 108 -1.28 15.94 -7.29
N GLN A 109 -2.36 15.91 -8.05
CA GLN A 109 -3.21 17.05 -8.39
C GLN A 109 -4.52 16.97 -7.63
N VAL A 110 -4.86 18.06 -6.94
CA VAL A 110 -6.14 18.19 -6.24
C VAL A 110 -7.31 18.08 -7.22
N GLY A 111 -8.32 17.29 -6.85
CA GLY A 111 -9.54 17.12 -7.63
C GLY A 111 -9.42 16.18 -8.82
N GLN A 112 -8.33 15.43 -8.96
CA GLN A 112 -8.11 14.48 -10.05
C GLN A 112 -7.99 13.05 -9.52
N ASP A 113 -8.66 12.10 -10.18
CA ASP A 113 -8.47 10.68 -9.89
C ASP A 113 -7.10 10.24 -10.43
N GLN A 114 -6.26 9.76 -9.53
CA GLN A 114 -4.89 9.36 -9.84
C GLN A 114 -4.51 8.08 -9.09
N THR A 115 -3.70 7.24 -9.72
CA THR A 115 -3.06 6.10 -9.09
C THR A 115 -1.60 6.40 -8.82
N VAL A 116 -1.20 6.35 -7.56
CA VAL A 116 0.20 6.40 -7.13
C VAL A 116 0.70 4.98 -6.94
N VAL A 117 1.69 4.56 -7.71
CA VAL A 117 2.37 3.27 -7.56
C VAL A 117 3.82 3.52 -7.12
N VAL A 118 4.26 2.81 -6.09
CA VAL A 118 5.66 2.76 -5.66
C VAL A 118 6.10 1.32 -5.64
N SER A 119 7.06 0.97 -6.49
CA SER A 119 7.68 -0.35 -6.58
C SER A 119 9.13 -0.26 -6.17
N VAL A 120 9.56 -1.13 -5.26
CA VAL A 120 10.93 -1.23 -4.79
C VAL A 120 11.43 -2.65 -5.01
N ASP A 121 12.59 -2.79 -5.63
CA ASP A 121 13.32 -4.05 -5.80
C ASP A 121 14.78 -3.84 -5.35
N LEU A 122 15.10 -4.36 -4.16
CA LEU A 122 16.43 -4.22 -3.56
C LEU A 122 17.50 -5.01 -4.32
N ALA A 123 17.14 -6.14 -4.94
CA ALA A 123 18.05 -6.96 -5.72
C ALA A 123 18.39 -6.30 -7.06
N ALA A 124 17.38 -5.74 -7.73
CA ALA A 124 17.57 -4.95 -8.95
C ALA A 124 18.10 -3.53 -8.68
N LYS A 125 18.24 -3.14 -7.41
CA LYS A 125 18.67 -1.82 -6.94
C LYS A 125 17.83 -0.68 -7.53
N LEU A 126 16.52 -0.89 -7.56
CA LEU A 126 15.59 -0.06 -8.27
C LEU A 126 14.43 0.36 -7.36
N VAL A 127 14.18 1.67 -7.31
CA VAL A 127 12.93 2.24 -6.81
C VAL A 127 12.25 2.95 -7.96
N VAL A 128 11.02 2.56 -8.25
CA VAL A 128 10.16 3.18 -9.27
C VAL A 128 8.92 3.77 -8.62
N GLY A 129 8.78 5.09 -8.71
CA GLY A 129 7.50 5.75 -8.48
C GLY A 129 6.79 6.00 -9.81
N ARG A 130 5.47 5.84 -9.85
CA ARG A 130 4.64 6.16 -11.01
C ARG A 130 3.36 6.83 -10.56
N ILE A 131 2.96 7.90 -11.24
CA ILE A 131 1.61 8.45 -11.13
C ILE A 131 0.89 8.29 -12.46
N ILE A 132 -0.30 7.69 -12.40
CA ILE A 132 -1.19 7.40 -13.53
C ILE A 132 -2.46 8.24 -13.33
N GLY A 133 -2.84 9.06 -14.30
CA GLY A 133 -3.92 10.06 -14.15
C GLY A 133 -3.36 11.49 -14.13
N GLY A 134 -3.92 12.37 -14.95
CA GLY A 134 -3.28 13.63 -15.36
C GLY A 134 -2.18 13.37 -16.39
N THR A 135 -0.92 13.72 -16.09
CA THR A 135 0.26 13.38 -16.92
C THR A 135 0.97 12.17 -16.37
N LEU A 136 1.08 11.10 -17.17
CA LEU A 136 1.86 9.92 -16.81
C LEU A 136 3.30 10.32 -16.49
N THR A 137 3.68 10.16 -15.22
CA THR A 137 5.02 10.55 -14.78
C THR A 137 5.66 9.36 -14.10
N THR A 138 6.74 8.84 -14.71
CA THR A 138 7.72 8.05 -13.97
C THR A 138 8.45 9.02 -13.06
N ILE A 139 8.23 8.85 -11.77
CA ILE A 139 8.67 9.74 -10.72
C ILE A 139 10.15 9.52 -10.38
N GLY A 140 10.70 8.38 -10.81
CA GLY A 140 12.13 8.15 -10.94
C GLY A 140 12.45 6.67 -10.97
N ALA A 141 13.59 6.33 -11.55
CA ALA A 141 14.29 5.07 -11.35
C ALA A 141 15.56 5.42 -10.58
N TYR A 142 15.51 5.29 -9.26
CA TYR A 142 16.63 5.71 -8.42
C TYR A 142 17.56 4.54 -8.15
N PRO A 143 18.86 4.66 -8.47
CA PRO A 143 19.82 3.63 -8.11
C PRO A 143 19.91 3.57 -6.60
N VAL A 144 19.70 2.37 -6.08
CA VAL A 144 19.87 2.06 -4.66
C VAL A 144 21.36 1.82 -4.41
N THR A 145 21.97 2.53 -3.45
CA THR A 145 23.34 2.19 -3.00
C THR A 145 23.32 0.79 -2.40
N GLN A 146 24.42 0.03 -2.54
CA GLN A 146 24.45 -1.39 -2.22
C GLN A 146 23.78 -1.69 -0.86
N PRO A 147 22.62 -2.38 -0.83
CA PRO A 147 21.97 -2.72 0.43
C PRO A 147 22.84 -3.73 1.18
N ASN A 148 22.88 -3.63 2.51
CA ASN A 148 23.75 -4.48 3.33
C ASN A 148 23.22 -5.92 3.41
N SER A 149 21.90 -6.08 3.54
CA SER A 149 21.21 -7.38 3.60
C SER A 149 20.45 -7.73 2.33
N GLY A 150 20.00 -6.72 1.57
CA GLY A 150 19.09 -6.90 0.45
C GLY A 150 17.64 -7.21 0.83
N ALA A 151 17.26 -7.06 2.10
CA ALA A 151 15.91 -7.30 2.61
C ALA A 151 15.35 -6.09 3.39
N PHE A 152 14.03 -6.03 3.48
CA PHE A 152 13.32 -5.08 4.35
C PHE A 152 13.23 -5.60 5.79
N ASP A 153 13.23 -4.67 6.77
CA ASP A 153 13.00 -5.02 8.17
C ASP A 153 11.60 -5.61 8.32
N THR A 154 11.54 -6.84 8.83
CA THR A 154 10.28 -7.54 9.01
C THR A 154 9.48 -7.01 10.20
N THR A 155 10.09 -6.27 11.12
CA THR A 155 9.44 -5.82 12.37
C THR A 155 8.53 -4.61 12.20
N LEU A 156 8.51 -4.01 11.00
CA LEU A 156 7.80 -2.79 10.72
C LEU A 156 6.28 -2.99 10.63
N ASP A 157 5.54 -2.01 11.12
CA ASP A 157 4.12 -1.85 10.83
C ASP A 157 3.94 -1.08 9.52
N LEU A 158 2.91 -1.45 8.76
CA LEU A 158 2.43 -0.69 7.61
C LEU A 158 1.35 0.28 8.06
N ARG A 159 1.51 1.53 7.64
CA ARG A 159 0.52 2.59 7.76
C ARG A 159 0.10 3.00 6.35
N LEU A 160 -1.21 3.00 6.08
CA LEU A 160 -1.80 3.51 4.86
C LEU A 160 -2.59 4.78 5.17
N LEU A 161 -2.48 5.77 4.28
CA LEU A 161 -3.11 7.10 4.38
C LEU A 161 -2.63 7.93 5.58
N LYS A 162 -1.46 7.59 6.13
CA LYS A 162 -0.81 8.31 7.23
C LYS A 162 0.69 8.41 7.00
N ASN A 163 1.24 9.55 7.41
CA ASN A 163 2.66 9.82 7.24
C ASN A 163 3.48 9.11 8.34
N PRO A 164 4.81 8.95 8.17
CA PRO A 164 5.63 8.24 9.16
C PRO A 164 5.79 9.00 10.49
N TRP A 165 5.47 10.30 10.53
CA TRP A 165 5.63 11.15 11.72
C TRP A 165 4.36 11.28 12.57
N ASP A 166 3.28 10.59 12.19
CA ASP A 166 1.97 10.70 12.83
C ASP A 166 1.36 12.11 12.87
N THR A 167 1.84 13.02 12.01
CA THR A 167 1.42 14.43 12.00
C THR A 167 0.37 14.75 10.94
N SER A 168 0.21 13.89 9.93
CA SER A 168 -0.75 14.13 8.86
C SER A 168 -1.25 12.87 8.19
N GLN A 169 -2.43 13.00 7.60
CA GLN A 169 -3.19 11.94 6.95
C GLN A 169 -3.56 12.36 5.53
N PHE A 170 -3.93 11.40 4.70
CA PHE A 170 -4.51 11.68 3.39
C PHE A 170 -5.86 12.40 3.55
N LEU A 171 -6.12 13.41 2.71
CA LEU A 171 -7.42 14.07 2.63
C LEU A 171 -7.95 13.97 1.20
N GLY A 172 -8.97 13.15 1.01
CA GLY A 172 -9.59 12.97 -0.29
C GLY A 172 -10.44 11.73 -0.37
N SER A 173 -10.85 11.37 -1.59
CA SER A 173 -11.48 10.08 -1.84
C SER A 173 -10.43 9.03 -2.21
N VAL A 174 -10.69 7.79 -1.83
CA VAL A 174 -9.81 6.64 -2.09
C VAL A 174 -10.67 5.50 -2.62
N ASP A 175 -10.31 4.98 -3.79
CA ASP A 175 -10.98 3.82 -4.39
C ASP A 175 -10.38 2.51 -3.88
N TYR A 176 -9.05 2.44 -3.83
CA TYR A 176 -8.35 1.30 -3.27
C TYR A 176 -6.96 1.67 -2.75
N MET A 177 -6.47 0.80 -1.86
CA MET A 177 -5.04 0.65 -1.54
C MET A 177 -4.67 -0.82 -1.66
N LYS A 178 -3.58 -1.10 -2.35
CA LYS A 178 -3.07 -2.45 -2.59
C LYS A 178 -1.59 -2.55 -2.24
N VAL A 179 -1.18 -3.67 -1.66
CA VAL A 179 0.22 -3.96 -1.34
C VAL A 179 0.58 -5.37 -1.81
N TRP A 180 1.76 -5.50 -2.39
CA TRP A 180 2.37 -6.77 -2.75
C TRP A 180 3.75 -6.90 -2.11
N PHE A 181 3.97 -8.00 -1.39
CA PHE A 181 5.25 -8.43 -0.87
C PHE A 181 5.89 -9.42 -1.84
N GLY A 182 7.20 -9.31 -2.03
CA GLY A 182 7.96 -10.15 -2.96
C GLY A 182 7.71 -9.85 -4.45
N GLN A 183 6.93 -8.82 -4.77
CA GLN A 183 6.62 -8.42 -6.14
C GLN A 183 6.93 -6.94 -6.39
N ALA A 184 7.64 -6.68 -7.48
CA ALA A 184 7.91 -5.33 -7.99
C ALA A 184 8.09 -5.39 -9.51
N THR A 185 7.56 -4.40 -10.20
CA THR A 185 7.72 -4.23 -11.65
C THR A 185 8.77 -3.16 -11.92
N THR A 186 9.49 -3.30 -13.03
CA THR A 186 10.57 -2.37 -13.39
C THR A 186 10.05 -1.07 -14.01
N ASP A 187 8.78 -1.04 -14.43
CA ASP A 187 8.11 0.12 -15.02
C ASP A 187 7.14 0.80 -14.04
N GLY A 188 7.03 0.29 -12.81
CA GLY A 188 6.14 0.80 -11.77
C GLY A 188 4.66 0.57 -12.09
N SER A 189 4.30 -0.43 -12.90
CA SER A 189 2.92 -0.90 -13.00
C SER A 189 2.54 -1.75 -11.77
N GLU A 190 1.25 -1.92 -11.50
CA GLU A 190 0.81 -2.94 -10.54
C GLU A 190 1.31 -4.34 -10.98
N PRO A 191 1.76 -5.20 -10.06
CA PRO A 191 2.01 -6.61 -10.34
C PRO A 191 0.73 -7.31 -10.80
N GLY A 192 0.84 -8.28 -11.73
CA GLY A 192 -0.31 -9.06 -12.21
C GLY A 192 -0.81 -10.12 -11.21
N ALA A 193 -0.13 -10.31 -10.08
CA ALA A 193 -0.57 -11.21 -9.01
C ALA A 193 -1.62 -10.55 -8.12
N THR A 194 -2.39 -11.34 -7.38
CA THR A 194 -3.30 -10.83 -6.34
C THR A 194 -2.50 -10.07 -5.27
N PRO A 195 -2.95 -8.88 -4.82
CA PRO A 195 -2.31 -8.19 -3.71
C PRO A 195 -2.38 -8.99 -2.42
N ASP A 196 -1.32 -8.93 -1.62
CA ASP A 196 -1.32 -9.52 -0.27
C ASP A 196 -2.25 -8.76 0.66
N ILE A 197 -2.35 -7.44 0.48
CA ILE A 197 -3.27 -6.56 1.20
C ILE A 197 -4.07 -5.73 0.20
N GLU A 198 -5.40 -5.72 0.35
CA GLU A 198 -6.30 -4.86 -0.40
C GLU A 198 -7.36 -4.24 0.53
N ILE A 199 -7.46 -2.92 0.51
CA ILE A 199 -8.50 -2.17 1.21
C ILE A 199 -9.25 -1.36 0.16
N THR A 200 -10.53 -1.68 -0.03
CA THR A 200 -11.41 -1.08 -1.04
C THR A 200 -12.88 -1.17 -0.62
N GLY A 201 -13.74 -0.39 -1.29
CA GLY A 201 -15.18 -0.34 -1.07
C GLY A 201 -15.64 0.93 -0.33
N PRO A 202 -16.96 1.09 -0.12
CA PRO A 202 -17.53 2.28 0.46
C PRO A 202 -17.18 2.39 1.94
N ALA A 203 -17.49 3.56 2.52
CA ALA A 203 -17.37 3.85 3.94
C ALA A 203 -17.85 2.71 4.87
N SER A 204 -19.01 2.11 4.59
CA SER A 204 -19.58 1.04 5.42
C SER A 204 -18.71 -0.22 5.49
N VAL A 205 -17.92 -0.50 4.45
CA VAL A 205 -17.00 -1.63 4.38
C VAL A 205 -15.67 -1.25 5.04
N VAL A 206 -15.08 -0.13 4.64
CA VAL A 206 -13.76 0.27 5.15
C VAL A 206 -13.77 0.62 6.65
N ASN A 207 -14.89 1.12 7.18
CA ASN A 207 -15.04 1.39 8.61
C ASN A 207 -15.05 0.11 9.47
N GLN A 208 -15.28 -1.06 8.86
CA GLN A 208 -15.22 -2.36 9.53
C GLN A 208 -13.85 -3.04 9.40
N HIS A 209 -12.91 -2.45 8.65
CA HIS A 209 -11.60 -3.05 8.45
C HIS A 209 -10.84 -3.14 9.77
N PRO A 210 -10.24 -4.30 10.14
CA PRO A 210 -9.60 -4.49 11.44
C PRO A 210 -8.40 -3.56 11.70
N TRP A 211 -7.81 -3.03 10.63
CA TRP A 211 -6.69 -2.08 10.72
C TRP A 211 -7.14 -0.62 10.79
N LYS A 212 -8.45 -0.34 10.70
CA LYS A 212 -8.98 1.01 10.67
C LYS A 212 -8.68 1.73 11.98
N GLN A 213 -8.19 2.96 11.85
CA GLN A 213 -7.90 3.87 12.95
C GLN A 213 -8.53 5.23 12.65
N GLY A 214 -8.64 6.08 13.67
CA GLY A 214 -9.18 7.44 13.53
C GLY A 214 -10.68 7.48 13.23
N ALA A 215 -11.14 8.59 12.66
CA ALA A 215 -12.54 8.84 12.35
C ALA A 215 -13.09 7.91 11.25
N ASP A 216 -14.41 7.83 11.16
CA ASP A 216 -15.11 7.10 10.11
C ASP A 216 -14.95 7.76 8.75
N ALA A 217 -14.80 6.92 7.72
CA ALA A 217 -14.97 7.34 6.35
C ALA A 217 -16.42 7.76 6.11
N THR A 218 -16.60 8.64 5.12
CA THR A 218 -17.89 9.06 4.58
C THR A 218 -17.98 8.73 3.11
#